data_AF-A0A075P4N0-F1
#
_entry.id   AF-A0A075P4N0-F1
#
_cell.length_a   1.000
_cell.length_b   1.000
_cell.length_c   1.000
_cell.angle_alpha   90.00
_cell.angle_beta   90.00
_cell.angle_gamma   90.00
#
_symmetry.space_group_name_H-M   'P 1'
#
loop_
_entity.id
_entity.type
_entity.pdbx_description
1 polymer ?
#
loop_
_entity_poly.entity_id
_entity_poly.type
_entity_poly.pdbx_seq_one_letter_code
_entity_poly.pdbx_strand_id
1 'polypeptide(L)'
;MSYYNSTILKTAAKVSFLHISWLVALIGIPIVFFRDGLDLVEKALLFSGLLFFFWFVYLLFCITFHRLSMRNEHNKFGYLAKDDLEKGKEVGTHLEGW
;
A
#
# COMPACT_ATOMS: atom_id res chain seq x y z
N MET A 1 -0.57 -24.51 1.91
CA MET A 1 -0.86 -23.55 0.83
C MET A 1 -0.38 -22.19 1.24
N SER A 2 0.59 -21.61 0.53
CA SER A 2 0.96 -20.20 0.75
C SER A 2 -0.17 -19.34 0.18
N TYR A 3 -0.93 -18.66 1.03
CA TYR A 3 -2.00 -17.75 0.59
C TYR A 3 -1.47 -16.60 -0.27
N TYR A 4 -0.17 -16.33 -0.17
CA TYR A 4 0.51 -15.26 -0.89
C TYR A 4 1.63 -15.85 -1.73
N ASN A 5 1.62 -15.55 -3.02
CA ASN A 5 2.74 -15.78 -3.93
C ASN A 5 3.50 -14.46 -4.15
N SER A 6 4.74 -14.55 -4.64
CA SER A 6 5.55 -13.39 -5.01
C SER A 6 4.81 -12.44 -5.97
N THR A 7 4.05 -12.99 -6.91
CA THR A 7 3.22 -12.21 -7.85
C THR A 7 2.14 -11.39 -7.12
N ILE A 8 1.41 -12.01 -6.20
CA ILE A 8 0.36 -11.37 -5.40
C ILE A 8 0.96 -10.24 -4.56
N LEU A 9 2.07 -10.48 -3.87
CA LEU A 9 2.74 -9.48 -3.04
C LEU A 9 3.29 -8.31 -3.87
N LYS A 10 3.89 -8.58 -5.03
CA LYS A 10 4.38 -7.52 -5.94
C LYS A 10 3.24 -6.67 -6.48
N THR A 11 2.11 -7.28 -6.83
CA THR A 11 0.93 -6.56 -7.28
C THR A 11 0.34 -5.71 -6.15
N ALA A 12 0.17 -6.28 -4.96
CA ALA A 12 -0.31 -5.55 -3.78
C ALA A 12 0.59 -4.36 -3.44
N ALA A 13 1.91 -4.55 -3.47
CA ALA A 13 2.89 -3.50 -3.27
C ALA A 13 2.76 -2.36 -4.30
N LYS A 14 2.61 -2.68 -5.59
CA LYS A 14 2.44 -1.67 -6.65
C LYS A 14 1.14 -0.87 -6.49
N VAL A 15 0.03 -1.56 -6.23
CA VAL A 15 -1.30 -0.94 -6.12
C VAL A 15 -1.36 -0.04 -4.89
N SER A 16 -0.93 -0.55 -3.73
CA SER A 16 -0.83 0.24 -2.49
C SER A 16 0.11 1.45 -2.63
N PHE A 17 1.23 1.29 -3.34
CA PHE A 17 2.16 2.38 -3.59
C PHE A 17 1.51 3.50 -4.39
N LEU A 18 0.75 3.18 -5.44
CA LEU A 18 0.06 4.18 -6.25
C LEU A 18 -0.96 4.96 -5.39
N HIS A 19 -1.71 4.27 -4.54
CA HIS A 19 -2.67 4.89 -3.63
C HIS A 19 -2.01 5.87 -2.66
N ILE A 20 -0.98 5.42 -1.95
CA ILE A 20 -0.28 6.27 -0.98
C ILE A 20 0.50 7.38 -1.67
N SER A 21 1.04 7.14 -2.86
CA SER A 21 1.75 8.17 -3.64
C SER A 21 0.85 9.36 -3.95
N TRP A 22 -0.42 9.14 -4.27
CA TRP A 22 -1.36 10.24 -4.49
C TRP A 22 -1.63 11.05 -3.22
N LEU A 23 -1.86 10.38 -2.09
CA LEU A 23 -2.09 11.03 -0.79
C LEU A 23 -0.86 11.82 -0.32
N VAL A 24 0.31 11.21 -0.41
CA VAL A 24 1.58 11.83 -0.01
C VAL A 24 2.00 12.92 -0.99
N ALA A 25 1.70 12.82 -2.29
CA ALA A 25 1.92 13.92 -3.22
C ALA A 25 1.01 15.12 -2.88
N LEU A 26 -0.28 14.89 -2.64
CA LEU A 26 -1.24 15.95 -2.33
C LEU A 26 -0.88 16.72 -1.06
N ILE A 27 -0.43 16.02 -0.02
CA ILE A 27 -0.11 16.61 1.29
C ILE A 27 1.37 17.03 1.38
N GLY A 28 2.28 16.21 0.84
CA GLY A 28 3.72 16.37 0.96
C GLY A 28 4.32 17.41 0.03
N ILE A 29 3.79 17.61 -1.19
CA ILE A 29 4.29 18.64 -2.12
C ILE A 29 4.16 20.05 -1.51
N PRO A 30 3.01 20.45 -0.95
CA PRO A 30 2.90 21.74 -0.26
C PRO A 30 3.88 21.89 0.91
N ILE A 31 4.00 20.87 1.77
CA ILE A 31 4.89 20.92 2.95
C ILE A 31 6.35 21.11 2.54
N VAL A 32 6.78 20.44 1.47
CA VAL A 32 8.16 20.53 0.97
C VAL A 32 8.39 21.87 0.25
N PHE A 33 7.39 22.38 -0.47
CA PHE A 33 7.48 23.62 -1.21
C PHE A 33 7.52 24.85 -0.28
N PHE A 34 6.63 24.91 0.71
CA PHE A 34 6.49 26.06 1.62
C PHE A 34 7.47 26.04 2.81
N ARG A 35 8.27 24.98 2.97
CA ARG A 35 9.26 24.92 4.03
C ARG A 35 10.55 25.62 3.61
N ASP A 36 10.73 26.82 4.13
CA ASP A 36 11.99 27.56 4.03
C ASP A 36 13.03 26.97 5.01
N GLY A 37 14.28 26.89 4.55
CA GLY A 37 15.43 26.46 5.37
C GLY A 37 15.97 25.05 5.12
N LEU A 38 15.44 24.29 4.16
CA LEU A 38 16.05 23.03 3.71
C LEU A 38 16.49 23.11 2.25
N ASP A 39 17.62 22.48 1.95
CA ASP A 39 18.11 22.36 0.58
C ASP A 39 17.24 21.38 -0.25
N LEU A 40 17.32 21.46 -1.58
CA LEU A 40 16.55 20.62 -2.50
C LEU A 40 16.78 19.12 -2.24
N VAL A 41 18.03 18.74 -1.89
CA VAL A 41 18.38 17.35 -1.58
C VAL A 41 17.67 16.86 -0.30
N GLU A 42 17.70 17.68 0.76
CA GLU A 42 17.06 17.32 2.03
C GLU A 42 15.55 17.25 1.89
N LYS A 43 14.97 18.16 1.11
CA LYS A 43 13.56 18.16 0.71
C LYS A 43 13.16 16.87 0.00
N ALA A 44 13.95 16.43 -0.98
CA ALA A 44 13.71 15.18 -1.70
C ALA A 44 13.86 13.94 -0.80
N LEU A 45 14.85 13.93 0.10
CA LEU A 45 15.05 12.86 1.08
C LEU A 45 13.90 12.77 2.08
N LEU A 46 13.42 13.90 2.61
CA LEU A 46 12.26 13.92 3.50
C LEU A 46 11.00 13.43 2.79
N PHE A 47 10.75 13.91 1.56
CA PHE A 47 9.58 13.49 0.79
C PHE A 47 9.60 11.99 0.51
N SER A 48 10.71 11.47 -0.02
CA SER A 48 10.86 10.05 -0.32
C SER A 48 10.81 9.19 0.95
N GLY A 49 11.46 9.62 2.04
CA GLY A 49 11.42 8.93 3.32
C GLY A 49 10.00 8.81 3.88
N LEU A 50 9.24 9.90 3.89
CA LEU A 50 7.84 9.88 4.32
C LEU A 50 6.97 9.02 3.39
N LEU A 51 7.17 9.13 2.07
CA LEU A 51 6.45 8.31 1.10
C LEU A 51 6.65 6.82 1.34
N PHE A 52 7.91 6.37 1.45
CA PHE A 52 8.22 4.96 1.71
C PHE A 52 7.71 4.51 3.08
N PHE A 53 7.81 5.36 4.10
CA PHE A 53 7.31 5.05 5.44
C PHE A 53 5.80 4.81 5.45
N PHE A 54 5.02 5.78 4.96
CA PHE A 54 3.56 5.66 4.91
C PHE A 54 3.11 4.52 4.01
N TRP A 55 3.78 4.32 2.88
CA TRP A 55 3.49 3.21 1.98
C TRP A 55 3.71 1.86 2.67
N PHE A 56 4.85 1.69 3.33
CA PHE A 56 5.18 0.43 4.00
C PHE A 56 4.21 0.13 5.15
N VAL A 57 3.87 1.14 5.95
CA VAL A 57 2.88 1.01 7.03
C VAL A 57 1.50 0.63 6.49
N TYR A 58 1.04 1.29 5.42
CA TYR A 58 -0.23 0.97 4.78
C TYR A 58 -0.26 -0.46 4.22
N LEU A 59 0.79 -0.86 3.49
CA LEU A 59 0.90 -2.22 2.94
C LEU A 59 0.88 -3.28 4.04
N LEU A 60 1.59 -3.04 5.16
CA LEU A 60 1.58 -3.94 6.32
C LEU A 60 0.17 -4.07 6.93
N PHE A 61 -0.55 -2.96 7.09
CA PHE A 61 -1.92 -3.02 7.60
C PHE A 61 -2.83 -3.76 6.63
N CYS A 62 -2.79 -3.46 5.32
CA CYS A 62 -3.58 -4.16 4.32
C CYS A 62 -3.35 -5.69 4.37
N ILE A 63 -2.09 -6.14 4.43
CA ILE A 63 -1.77 -7.57 4.56
C ILE A 63 -2.29 -8.16 5.88
N THR A 64 -2.12 -7.44 6.98
CA THR A 64 -2.51 -7.91 8.32
C THR A 64 -4.02 -8.06 8.45
N PHE A 65 -4.79 -7.03 8.07
CA PHE A 65 -6.24 -7.06 8.11
C PHE A 65 -6.82 -8.04 7.09
N HIS A 66 -6.23 -8.14 5.90
CA HIS A 66 -6.62 -9.17 4.93
C HIS A 66 -6.44 -10.57 5.52
N ARG A 67 -5.30 -10.83 6.17
CA ARG A 67 -5.04 -12.11 6.83
C ARG A 67 -6.03 -12.41 7.96
N LEU A 68 -6.49 -11.39 8.68
CA LEU A 68 -7.55 -11.54 9.68
C LEU A 68 -8.91 -11.83 9.02
N SER A 69 -9.25 -11.15 7.92
CA SER A 69 -10.48 -11.37 7.14
C SER A 69 -10.59 -12.79 6.59
N MET A 70 -9.46 -13.39 6.18
CA MET A 70 -9.36 -14.76 5.69
C MET A 70 -9.69 -15.84 6.73
N ARG A 71 -9.94 -15.47 8.00
CA ARG A 71 -10.48 -16.37 9.03
C ARG A 71 -11.95 -16.69 8.81
N ASN A 72 -12.68 -15.84 8.08
CA ASN A 72 -14.05 -16.11 7.65
C ASN A 72 -14.02 -17.00 6.39
N GLU A 73 -14.69 -18.15 6.44
CA GLU A 73 -14.71 -19.10 5.32
C GLU A 73 -15.29 -18.49 4.04
N HIS A 74 -16.32 -17.64 4.14
CA HIS A 74 -16.92 -17.00 2.98
C HIS A 74 -15.91 -16.13 2.22
N ASN A 75 -15.18 -15.27 2.94
CA ASN A 75 -14.16 -14.40 2.38
C ASN A 75 -12.99 -15.20 1.80
N LYS A 76 -12.63 -16.31 2.47
CA LYS A 76 -11.58 -17.21 2.03
C LYS A 76 -11.94 -17.90 0.71
N PHE A 77 -13.18 -18.39 0.54
CA PHE A 77 -13.62 -18.99 -0.72
C PHE A 77 -13.63 -17.97 -1.86
N GLY A 78 -14.14 -16.76 -1.60
CA GLY A 78 -14.13 -15.66 -2.57
C GLY A 78 -12.71 -15.28 -3.01
N TYR A 79 -11.77 -15.19 -2.06
CA TYR A 79 -10.36 -14.93 -2.36
C TYR A 79 -9.72 -16.04 -3.18
N LEU A 80 -9.92 -17.32 -2.81
CA LEU A 80 -9.27 -18.44 -3.48
C LEU A 80 -9.72 -18.62 -4.93
N ALA A 81 -10.95 -18.20 -5.26
CA ALA A 81 -11.53 -18.26 -6.60
C ALA A 81 -10.91 -17.24 -7.58
N LYS A 82 -10.29 -16.17 -7.09
CA LYS A 82 -9.71 -15.09 -7.90
C LYS A 82 -8.36 -15.47 -8.52
N ASP A 83 -7.97 -14.79 -9.59
CA ASP A 83 -6.64 -14.92 -10.17
C ASP A 83 -5.57 -14.21 -9.31
N ASP A 84 -4.29 -14.49 -9.57
CA ASP A 84 -3.18 -13.92 -8.78
C ASP A 84 -3.08 -12.39 -8.87
N LEU A 85 -3.53 -11.78 -9.98
CA LEU A 85 -3.57 -10.33 -10.15
C LEU A 85 -4.71 -9.71 -9.33
N GLU A 86 -5.92 -10.26 -9.41
CA GLU A 86 -7.06 -9.83 -8.60
C GLU A 86 -6.79 -9.98 -7.10
N LYS A 87 -6.23 -11.13 -6.69
CA LYS A 87 -5.76 -11.35 -5.30
C LYS A 87 -4.79 -10.28 -4.86
N GLY A 88 -3.85 -9.89 -5.73
CA GLY A 88 -2.89 -8.84 -5.47
C GLY A 88 -3.53 -7.47 -5.29
N LYS A 89 -4.52 -7.13 -6.14
CA LYS A 89 -5.27 -5.87 -6.01
C LYS A 89 -6.07 -5.82 -4.72
N GLU A 90 -6.84 -6.86 -4.43
CA GLU A 90 -7.65 -6.96 -3.20
C GLU A 90 -6.80 -6.84 -1.94
N VAL A 91 -5.64 -7.53 -1.90
CA VAL A 91 -4.70 -7.39 -0.78
C VAL A 91 -4.13 -5.97 -0.72
N GLY A 92 -3.81 -5.37 -1.87
CA GLY A 92 -3.22 -4.03 -1.95
C GLY A 92 -4.16 -2.89 -1.55
N THR A 93 -5.47 -3.08 -1.63
CA THR A 93 -6.51 -2.08 -1.33
C THR A 93 -7.45 -2.51 -0.21
N HIS A 94 -7.08 -3.52 0.59
CA HIS A 94 -7.99 -4.16 1.54
C HIS A 94 -8.63 -3.18 2.54
N LEU A 95 -7.87 -2.17 2.99
CA LEU A 95 -8.37 -1.15 3.90
C LEU A 95 -9.37 -0.16 3.28
N GLU A 96 -9.42 -0.08 1.96
CA GLU A 96 -10.34 0.82 1.23
C GLU A 96 -11.70 0.19 0.99
N GLY A 97 -11.85 -1.12 1.24
CA GLY A 97 -13.15 -1.79 1.25
C GLY A 97 -13.84 -1.93 -0.10
N TRP A 98 -13.07 -2.03 -1.19
CA TRP A 98 -13.60 -2.37 -2.52
C TRP A 98 -14.02 -3.85 -2.65
#